data_AF-Q1GH32-F1
#
_entry.id   AF-Q1GH32-F1
#
_cell.length_a   1.000
_cell.length_b   1.000
_cell.length_c   1.000
_cell.angle_alpha   90.00
_cell.angle_beta   90.00
_cell.angle_gamma   90.00
#
_symmetry.space_group_name_H-M   'P 1'
#
loop_
_entity.id
_entity.type
_entity.pdbx_description
1 polymer ?
#
loop_
_entity_poly.entity_id
_entity_poly.type
_entity_poly.pdbx_seq_one_letter_code
_entity_poly.pdbx_strand_id
1 'polypeptide(L)'
;MTFRAVVEQPIFPAPEWGLSLFLRGKSSIDLISAASGVDHIFEASALVTASWQPGRYAYVIRASDGADVHPVERGEVLIAPDLAAQGENFDGRDHVRKVLDAIEAVIENRATIDQQSYTINNRSLQRTPLSELMKLRHQYRAELAAKKARRRGGFGRAIKVRLT
;
A
#
# COMPACT_ATOMS: atom_id res chain seq x y z
N MET A 1 -9.24 6.56 13.27
CA MET A 1 -9.61 5.15 13.56
C MET A 1 -8.64 4.62 14.62
N THR A 2 -9.06 3.86 15.63
CA THR A 2 -8.09 3.25 16.55
C THR A 2 -7.37 2.07 15.87
N PHE A 3 -6.04 2.04 15.95
CA PHE A 3 -5.24 0.91 15.47
C PHE A 3 -4.94 -0.03 16.65
N ARG A 4 -5.17 -1.32 16.45
CA ARG A 4 -4.84 -2.39 17.40
C ARG A 4 -4.38 -3.62 16.65
N ALA A 5 -3.22 -4.16 16.99
CA ALA A 5 -2.69 -5.40 16.45
C ALA A 5 -2.12 -6.26 17.58
N VAL A 6 -2.54 -7.52 17.64
CA VAL A 6 -2.00 -8.52 18.55
C VAL A 6 -1.02 -9.37 17.78
N VAL A 7 0.18 -9.57 18.35
CA VAL A 7 1.26 -10.36 17.77
C VAL A 7 1.68 -11.40 18.79
N GLU A 8 1.50 -12.66 18.42
CA GLU A 8 1.96 -13.81 19.19
C GLU A 8 3.39 -14.14 18.76
N GLN A 9 4.34 -14.14 19.70
CA GLN A 9 5.74 -14.49 19.45
C GLN A 9 6.23 -15.52 20.47
N PRO A 10 6.04 -16.83 20.23
CA PRO A 10 6.42 -17.88 21.18
C PRO A 10 7.92 -17.92 21.52
N ILE A 11 8.77 -17.43 20.60
CA ILE A 11 10.23 -17.37 20.79
C ILE A 11 10.64 -16.15 21.64
N PHE A 12 9.88 -15.05 21.54
CA PHE A 12 10.14 -13.80 22.23
C PHE A 12 8.87 -13.39 22.98
N PRO A 13 8.46 -14.12 24.04
CA PRO A 13 7.19 -13.87 24.71
C PRO A 13 7.22 -12.57 25.51
N ALA A 14 6.04 -11.96 25.68
CA ALA A 14 5.84 -10.92 26.66
C ALA A 14 5.72 -11.52 28.07
N PRO A 15 6.06 -10.79 29.15
CA PRO A 15 6.65 -9.45 29.17
C PRO A 15 8.19 -9.43 29.13
N GLU A 16 8.85 -10.59 29.08
CA GLU A 16 10.32 -10.68 29.10
C GLU A 16 10.93 -9.97 27.89
N TRP A 17 10.26 -10.06 26.74
CA TRP A 17 10.61 -9.32 25.54
C TRP A 17 9.58 -8.21 25.27
N GLY A 18 10.06 -7.07 24.78
CA GLY A 18 9.24 -6.01 24.20
C GLY A 18 9.36 -6.02 22.69
N LEU A 19 8.24 -5.85 21.97
CA LEU A 19 8.27 -5.65 20.52
C LEU A 19 8.22 -4.16 20.18
N SER A 20 9.00 -3.77 19.17
CA SER A 20 8.97 -2.44 18.57
C SER A 20 8.71 -2.57 17.07
N LEU A 21 7.70 -1.85 16.59
CA LEU A 21 7.30 -1.78 15.19
C LEU A 21 7.74 -0.44 14.62
N PHE A 22 8.58 -0.49 13.58
CA PHE A 22 9.07 0.68 12.87
C PHE A 22 8.52 0.68 11.45
N LEU A 23 7.80 1.73 11.06
CA LEU A 23 7.35 1.95 9.68
C LEU A 23 8.10 3.14 9.09
N ARG A 24 8.62 2.97 7.87
CA ARG A 24 9.35 3.99 7.13
C ARG A 24 8.74 4.17 5.75
N GLY A 25 8.33 5.39 5.43
CA GLY A 25 7.65 5.71 4.18
C GLY A 25 7.45 7.20 4.04
N LYS A 26 6.19 7.62 3.85
CA LYS A 26 5.81 9.05 3.77
C LYS A 26 6.06 9.81 5.07
N SER A 27 6.05 9.10 6.20
CA SER A 27 6.47 9.56 7.52
C SER A 27 7.25 8.45 8.23
N SER A 28 7.78 8.74 9.41
CA SER A 28 8.30 7.73 10.32
C SER A 28 7.26 7.48 11.41
N ILE A 29 6.91 6.21 11.64
CA ILE A 29 5.97 5.81 12.69
C ILE A 29 6.64 4.70 13.50
N ASP A 30 6.73 4.91 14.81
CA ASP A 30 7.34 3.98 15.75
C ASP A 30 6.30 3.63 16.82
N LEU A 31 6.07 2.34 17.05
CA LEU A 31 5.17 1.83 18.07
C LEU A 31 5.89 0.82 18.94
N ILE A 32 5.59 0.84 20.23
CA ILE A 32 6.06 -0.14 21.20
C ILE A 32 4.85 -0.96 21.64
N SER A 33 5.00 -2.27 21.71
CA SER A 33 3.93 -3.15 22.17
C SER A 33 3.77 -3.07 23.68
N ALA A 34 2.53 -3.15 24.17
CA ALA A 34 2.23 -3.49 25.55
C ALA A 34 2.13 -5.02 25.70
N ALA A 35 2.56 -5.55 26.84
CA ALA A 35 2.38 -6.95 27.19
C ALA A 35 0.91 -7.23 27.56
N SER A 36 0.35 -8.35 27.09
CA SER A 36 -0.95 -8.85 27.51
C SER A 36 -0.86 -10.36 27.72
N GLY A 37 -0.61 -10.75 28.97
CA GLY A 37 -0.17 -12.12 29.25
C GLY A 37 1.15 -12.40 28.53
N VAL A 38 1.14 -13.37 27.63
CA VAL A 38 2.30 -13.75 26.79
C VAL A 38 2.33 -13.07 25.41
N ASP A 39 1.28 -12.31 25.09
CA ASP A 39 1.11 -11.68 23.78
C ASP A 39 1.59 -10.22 23.76
N HIS A 40 1.94 -9.74 22.57
CA HIS A 40 2.29 -8.34 22.34
C HIS A 40 1.15 -7.59 21.68
N ILE A 41 0.77 -6.45 22.22
CA ILE A 41 -0.29 -5.61 21.69
C ILE A 41 0.28 -4.27 21.23
N PHE A 42 0.23 -4.00 19.92
CA PHE A 42 0.47 -2.66 19.39
C PHE A 42 -0.84 -1.87 19.34
N GLU A 43 -0.85 -0.68 19.93
CA GLU A 43 -2.01 0.20 19.94
C GLU A 43 -1.62 1.64 19.57
N ALA A 44 -2.48 2.30 18.78
CA ALA A 44 -2.39 3.73 18.53
C ALA A 44 -3.79 4.32 18.50
N SER A 45 -3.97 5.44 19.19
CA SER A 45 -5.27 6.10 19.30
C SER A 45 -5.74 6.66 17.95
N ALA A 46 -7.04 6.94 17.86
CA ALA A 46 -7.60 7.60 16.69
C ALA A 46 -6.95 8.98 16.41
N LEU A 47 -6.49 9.67 17.45
CA LEU A 47 -5.77 10.94 17.32
C LEU A 47 -4.37 10.75 16.71
N VAL A 48 -3.63 9.73 17.16
CA VAL A 48 -2.28 9.45 16.65
C VAL A 48 -2.35 8.97 15.19
N THR A 49 -3.22 8.01 14.91
CA THR A 49 -3.39 7.45 13.55
C THR A 49 -3.91 8.47 12.55
N ALA A 50 -4.66 9.49 12.96
CA ALA A 50 -5.10 10.57 12.09
C ALA A 50 -3.93 11.39 11.51
N SER A 51 -2.77 11.38 12.17
CA SER A 51 -1.55 12.03 11.67
C SER A 51 -0.77 11.17 10.65
N TRP A 52 -1.14 9.90 10.48
CA TRP A 52 -0.42 9.00 9.58
C TRP A 52 -0.75 9.31 8.13
N GLN A 53 0.29 9.59 7.35
CA GLN A 53 0.12 9.94 5.95
C GLN A 53 -0.21 8.70 5.12
N PRO A 54 -1.24 8.74 4.25
CA PRO A 54 -1.53 7.64 3.35
C PRO A 54 -0.35 7.35 2.41
N GLY A 55 -0.02 6.08 2.25
CA GLY A 55 1.12 5.68 1.43
C GLY A 55 1.66 4.30 1.73
N ARG A 56 2.65 3.88 0.95
CA ARG A 56 3.39 2.63 1.16
C ARG A 56 4.51 2.87 2.16
N TYR A 57 4.65 1.95 3.11
CA TYR A 57 5.68 1.95 4.13
C TYR A 57 6.37 0.59 4.13
N ALA A 58 7.69 0.58 4.28
CA ALA A 58 8.41 -0.59 4.72
C ALA A 58 8.29 -0.70 6.24
N TYR A 59 8.09 -1.91 6.77
CA TYR A 59 8.04 -2.15 8.21
C TYR A 59 9.07 -3.18 8.66
N VAL A 60 9.49 -3.03 9.92
CA VAL A 60 10.24 -4.05 10.65
C VAL A 60 9.73 -4.13 12.09
N ILE A 61 9.57 -5.35 12.60
CA ILE A 61 9.31 -5.64 14.00
C ILE A 61 10.60 -6.17 14.61
N ARG A 62 10.98 -5.63 15.77
CA ARG A 62 12.14 -6.07 16.55
C ARG A 62 11.69 -6.49 17.94
N ALA A 63 12.21 -7.60 18.42
CA ALA A 63 12.12 -8.01 19.81
C ALA A 63 13.35 -7.49 20.56
N SER A 64 13.15 -7.01 21.79
CA SER A 64 14.22 -6.58 22.69
C SER A 64 13.90 -6.98 24.13
N ASP A 65 14.84 -7.59 24.84
CA ASP A 65 14.78 -7.81 26.29
C ASP A 65 15.46 -6.69 27.09
N GLY A 66 16.09 -5.73 26.38
CA GLY A 66 16.81 -4.58 26.93
C GLY A 66 18.33 -4.71 26.83
N ALA A 67 18.84 -5.93 26.60
CA ALA A 67 20.25 -6.19 26.33
C ALA A 67 20.46 -6.64 24.88
N ASP A 68 19.62 -7.56 24.41
CA ASP A 68 19.65 -8.16 23.08
C ASP A 68 18.48 -7.65 22.22
N VAL A 69 18.73 -7.54 20.91
CA VAL A 69 17.72 -7.09 19.94
C VAL A 69 17.72 -8.02 18.73
N HIS A 70 16.56 -8.60 18.43
CA HIS A 70 16.38 -9.53 17.31
C HIS A 70 15.32 -9.03 16.31
N PRO A 71 15.58 -9.11 14.99
CA PRO A 71 14.56 -8.87 13.99
C PRO A 71 13.55 -10.03 13.96
N VAL A 72 12.26 -9.71 14.13
CA VAL A 72 11.17 -10.69 14.15
C VAL A 72 10.54 -10.83 12.77
N GLU A 73 10.16 -9.70 12.19
CA GLU A 73 9.45 -9.66 10.91
C GLU A 73 9.83 -8.39 10.14
N ARG A 74 9.78 -8.47 8.80
CA ARG A 74 9.94 -7.31 7.92
C ARG A 74 9.04 -7.46 6.71
N GLY A 75 8.59 -6.34 6.16
CA GLY A 75 7.75 -6.35 4.97
C GLY A 75 7.34 -4.97 4.50
N GLU A 76 6.25 -4.90 3.74
CA GLU A 76 5.63 -3.65 3.31
C GLU A 76 4.16 -3.62 3.72
N VAL A 77 3.69 -2.43 4.06
CA VAL A 77 2.28 -2.16 4.38
C VAL A 77 1.81 -0.90 3.65
N LEU A 78 0.53 -0.89 3.27
CA LEU A 78 -0.12 0.27 2.68
C LEU A 78 -1.05 0.89 3.73
N ILE A 79 -0.78 2.13 4.12
CA ILE A 79 -1.74 2.94 4.86
C ILE A 79 -2.69 3.56 3.83
N ALA A 80 -3.94 3.10 3.84
CA ALA A 80 -4.97 3.59 2.94
C ALA A 80 -5.38 5.03 3.32
N PRO A 81 -5.77 5.86 2.34
CA PRO A 81 -6.35 7.16 2.65
C PRO A 81 -7.65 6.99 3.43
N ASP A 82 -7.87 7.88 4.39
CA ASP A 82 -9.14 7.96 5.09
C ASP A 82 -10.19 8.47 4.10
N LEU A 83 -11.11 7.57 3.71
CA LEU A 83 -12.17 7.85 2.76
C LEU A 83 -13.19 8.86 3.31
N ALA A 84 -13.38 8.93 4.64
CA ALA A 84 -14.29 9.89 5.25
C ALA A 84 -13.76 11.33 5.17
N ALA A 85 -12.44 11.49 5.04
CA ALA A 85 -11.78 12.79 4.89
C ALA A 85 -11.60 13.22 3.42
N GLN A 86 -12.03 12.41 2.45
CA GLN A 86 -11.88 12.76 1.03
C GLN A 86 -13.07 13.63 0.57
N GLY A 87 -12.75 14.69 -0.18
CA GLY A 87 -13.77 15.55 -0.79
C GLY A 87 -14.43 14.92 -2.03
N GLU A 88 -15.35 15.67 -2.61
CA GLU A 88 -15.97 15.32 -3.90
C GLU A 88 -14.89 15.16 -4.99
N ASN A 89 -15.05 14.19 -5.89
CA ASN A 89 -14.11 13.79 -6.96
C ASN A 89 -12.89 12.94 -6.55
N PHE A 90 -12.89 12.31 -5.37
CA PHE A 90 -11.83 11.36 -5.02
C PHE A 90 -11.78 10.15 -5.97
N ASP A 91 -10.65 9.99 -6.66
CA ASP A 91 -10.40 8.83 -7.49
C ASP A 91 -9.84 7.66 -6.67
N GLY A 92 -10.76 6.82 -6.18
CA GLY A 92 -10.47 5.60 -5.42
C GLY A 92 -9.95 4.43 -6.27
N ARG A 93 -9.70 4.61 -7.56
CA ARG A 93 -9.08 3.57 -8.39
C ARG A 93 -7.66 3.31 -7.92
N ASP A 94 -7.26 2.04 -7.98
CA ASP A 94 -5.88 1.67 -7.72
C ASP A 94 -4.95 2.10 -8.86
N HIS A 95 -3.64 2.08 -8.61
CA HIS A 95 -2.64 2.48 -9.60
C HIS A 95 -2.79 1.73 -10.92
N VAL A 96 -2.98 0.41 -10.87
CA VAL A 96 -3.12 -0.46 -12.06
C VAL A 96 -4.30 -0.01 -12.92
N ARG A 97 -5.46 0.26 -12.30
CA ARG A 97 -6.64 0.76 -13.00
C ARG A 97 -6.43 2.17 -13.54
N LYS A 98 -5.80 3.07 -12.79
CA LYS A 98 -5.49 4.44 -13.24
C LYS A 98 -4.59 4.44 -14.48
N VAL A 99 -3.54 3.62 -14.48
CA VAL A 99 -2.62 3.52 -15.61
C VAL A 99 -3.28 2.87 -16.81
N LEU A 100 -4.07 1.80 -16.61
CA LEU A 100 -4.81 1.16 -17.70
C LEU A 100 -5.77 2.15 -18.37
N ASP A 101 -6.56 2.87 -17.58
CA ASP A 101 -7.54 3.83 -18.12
C ASP A 101 -6.83 4.98 -18.86
N ALA A 102 -5.66 5.42 -18.39
CA ALA A 102 -4.84 6.41 -19.10
C ALA A 102 -4.29 5.88 -20.44
N ILE A 103 -3.84 4.62 -20.49
CA ILE A 103 -3.37 3.98 -21.74
C ILE A 103 -4.53 3.86 -22.74
N GLU A 104 -5.70 3.39 -22.29
CA GLU A 104 -6.88 3.25 -23.14
C GLU A 104 -7.34 4.61 -23.68
N ALA A 105 -7.34 5.66 -22.85
CA ALA A 105 -7.63 7.02 -23.29
C ALA A 105 -6.63 7.54 -24.36
N VAL A 106 -5.34 7.23 -24.24
CA VAL A 106 -4.34 7.62 -25.27
C VAL A 106 -4.60 6.88 -26.58
N ILE A 107 -4.98 5.60 -26.52
CA ILE A 107 -5.30 4.80 -27.71
C ILE A 107 -6.55 5.38 -28.40
N GLU A 108 -7.62 5.66 -27.66
CA GLU A 108 -8.87 6.22 -28.19
C GLU A 108 -8.65 7.58 -28.84
N ASN A 109 -7.93 8.49 -28.18
CA ASN A 109 -7.61 9.81 -28.72
C ASN A 109 -6.72 9.77 -29.98
N ARG A 110 -5.93 8.71 -30.17
CA ARG A 110 -5.08 8.56 -31.36
C ARG A 110 -5.80 7.90 -32.52
N ALA A 111 -6.75 7.01 -32.24
CA ALA A 111 -7.60 6.42 -33.26
C ALA A 111 -8.37 7.49 -34.07
N THR A 112 -8.58 8.68 -33.50
CA THR A 112 -9.27 9.80 -34.15
C THR A 112 -8.36 10.81 -34.86
N ILE A 113 -7.03 10.77 -34.66
CA ILE A 113 -6.09 11.84 -35.12
C ILE A 113 -5.01 11.32 -36.10
N ASP A 114 -4.89 10.00 -36.26
CA ASP A 114 -3.93 9.25 -37.09
C ASP A 114 -2.75 10.02 -37.72
N GLN A 115 -1.83 10.49 -36.87
CA GLN A 115 -0.50 10.96 -37.27
C GLN A 115 0.54 10.49 -36.24
N GLN A 116 1.50 9.68 -36.69
CA GLN A 116 2.55 9.10 -35.85
C GLN A 116 3.73 10.07 -35.59
N SER A 117 3.96 11.02 -36.49
CA SER A 117 5.00 12.05 -36.37
C SER A 117 4.52 13.35 -37.00
N TYR A 118 4.78 14.47 -36.33
CA TYR A 118 4.53 15.81 -36.86
C TYR A 118 5.76 16.68 -36.61
N THR A 119 6.19 17.40 -37.64
CA THR A 119 7.32 18.32 -37.58
C THR A 119 6.80 19.73 -37.82
N ILE A 120 7.03 20.64 -36.86
CA ILE A 120 6.71 22.06 -37.00
C ILE A 120 7.96 22.86 -36.66
N ASN A 121 8.36 23.81 -37.52
CA ASN A 121 9.40 24.80 -37.22
C ASN A 121 10.65 24.20 -36.54
N ASN A 122 11.25 23.17 -37.14
CA ASN A 122 12.43 22.46 -36.62
C ASN A 122 12.27 21.76 -35.25
N ARG A 123 11.04 21.54 -34.77
CA ARG A 123 10.76 20.70 -33.59
C ARG A 123 10.09 19.40 -34.03
N SER A 124 10.71 18.27 -33.71
CA SER A 124 10.13 16.94 -33.91
C SER A 124 9.53 16.42 -32.61
N LEU A 125 8.24 16.04 -32.62
CA LEU A 125 7.63 15.31 -31.52
C LEU A 125 7.50 13.83 -31.92
N GLN A 126 8.24 12.95 -31.25
CA GLN A 126 8.04 11.51 -31.37
C GLN A 126 7.07 11.02 -30.28
N ARG A 127 6.01 10.34 -30.70
CA ARG A 127 5.03 9.72 -29.79
C ARG A 127 5.40 8.25 -29.57
N THR A 128 5.08 7.70 -28.40
CA THR A 128 5.19 6.25 -28.14
C THR A 128 4.49 5.45 -29.24
N PRO A 129 5.12 4.44 -29.87
CA PRO A 129 4.48 3.66 -30.92
C PRO A 129 3.19 3.00 -30.44
N LEU A 130 2.18 2.88 -31.32
CA LEU A 130 0.90 2.24 -30.98
C LEU A 130 1.08 0.77 -30.54
N SER A 131 2.06 0.07 -31.12
CA SER A 131 2.43 -1.30 -30.75
C SER A 131 2.86 -1.41 -29.28
N GLU A 132 3.65 -0.45 -28.78
CA GLU A 132 4.06 -0.40 -27.38
C GLU A 132 2.88 -0.10 -26.45
N LEU A 133 1.98 0.81 -26.85
CA LEU A 133 0.75 1.07 -26.09
C LEU A 133 -0.14 -0.18 -25.99
N MET A 134 -0.26 -0.98 -27.05
CA MET A 134 -1.01 -2.23 -27.02
C MET A 134 -0.37 -3.27 -26.08
N LYS A 135 0.97 -3.41 -26.11
CA LYS A 135 1.69 -4.28 -25.17
C LYS A 135 1.43 -3.88 -23.71
N LEU A 136 1.57 -2.59 -23.39
CA LEU A 136 1.30 -2.06 -22.05
C LEU A 136 -0.15 -2.31 -21.64
N ARG A 137 -1.12 -2.06 -22.53
CA ARG A 137 -2.55 -2.35 -22.27
C ARG A 137 -2.77 -3.82 -21.89
N HIS A 138 -2.20 -4.75 -22.64
CA HIS A 138 -2.32 -6.18 -22.34
C HIS A 138 -1.71 -6.54 -20.98
N GLN A 139 -0.52 -6.02 -20.68
CA GLN A 139 0.15 -6.24 -19.40
C GLN A 139 -0.69 -5.74 -18.21
N TYR A 140 -1.17 -4.48 -18.26
CA TYR A 140 -1.96 -3.91 -17.18
C TYR A 140 -3.34 -4.56 -17.04
N ARG A 141 -3.95 -5.07 -18.12
CA ARG A 141 -5.19 -5.89 -18.03
C ARG A 141 -4.94 -7.20 -17.30
N ALA A 142 -3.83 -7.88 -17.58
CA ALA A 142 -3.46 -9.12 -16.90
C ALA A 142 -3.18 -8.88 -15.41
N GLU A 143 -2.46 -7.80 -15.07
CA GLU A 143 -2.20 -7.42 -13.68
C GLU A 143 -3.50 -7.10 -12.93
N LEU A 144 -4.42 -6.35 -13.54
CA LEU A 144 -5.71 -6.04 -12.95
C LEU A 144 -6.54 -7.31 -12.72
N ALA A 145 -6.52 -8.27 -13.65
CA ALA A 145 -7.19 -9.55 -13.50
C ALA A 145 -6.59 -10.39 -12.36
N ALA A 146 -5.26 -10.48 -12.28
CA ALA A 146 -4.57 -11.16 -11.19
C ALA A 146 -4.89 -10.52 -9.82
N LYS A 147 -4.94 -9.19 -9.77
CA LYS A 147 -5.31 -8.46 -8.55
C LYS A 147 -6.76 -8.69 -8.14
N LYS A 148 -7.70 -8.70 -9.09
CA LYS A 148 -9.11 -9.06 -8.85
C LYS A 148 -9.24 -10.51 -8.37
N ALA A 149 -8.47 -11.44 -8.93
CA ALA A 149 -8.46 -12.84 -8.49
C ALA A 149 -7.94 -12.99 -7.05
N ARG A 150 -6.86 -12.28 -6.68
CA ARG A 150 -6.37 -12.23 -5.28
C ARG A 150 -7.40 -11.61 -4.32
N ARG A 151 -8.19 -10.64 -4.79
CA ARG A 151 -9.29 -10.02 -4.04
C ARG A 151 -10.57 -10.88 -3.94
N ARG A 152 -10.71 -11.95 -4.74
CA ARG A 152 -11.90 -12.83 -4.74
C ARG A 152 -11.97 -13.78 -3.54
N GLY A 153 -10.99 -13.75 -2.63
CA GLY A 153 -11.22 -14.09 -1.22
C GLY A 153 -11.79 -12.86 -0.52
N GLY A 154 -13.12 -12.84 -0.30
CA GLY A 154 -13.83 -11.72 0.31
C GLY A 154 -13.14 -11.16 1.56
N PHE A 155 -13.30 -9.85 1.81
CA PHE A 155 -12.67 -9.10 2.92
C PHE A 155 -11.32 -9.71 3.34
N GLY A 156 -10.35 -9.65 2.42
CA GLY A 156 -9.09 -10.41 2.49
C GLY A 156 -8.57 -10.57 3.91
N ARG A 157 -8.35 -11.83 4.32
CA ARG A 157 -7.88 -12.25 5.66
C ARG A 157 -8.19 -11.19 6.73
N ALA A 158 -9.46 -11.10 7.11
CA ALA A 158 -9.86 -10.38 8.30
C ALA A 158 -9.01 -10.92 9.45
N ILE A 159 -7.96 -10.18 9.84
CA ILE A 159 -7.38 -10.32 11.16
C ILE A 159 -8.56 -9.98 12.06
N LYS A 160 -9.14 -11.01 12.67
CA LYS A 160 -10.22 -10.87 13.65
C LYS A 160 -9.62 -10.16 14.85
N VAL A 161 -9.56 -8.82 14.80
CA VAL A 161 -9.34 -8.01 15.98
C VAL A 161 -10.61 -8.11 16.81
N ARG A 162 -10.57 -8.95 17.85
CA ARG A 162 -11.64 -9.04 18.83
C ARG A 162 -11.45 -7.87 19.81
N LEU A 163 -12.38 -6.92 19.78
CA LEU A 163 -12.55 -5.98 20.87
C LEU A 163 -13.36 -6.71 21.94
N THR A 164 -12.75 -6.96 23.08
CA THR A 164 -13.42 -7.32 24.33
C THR A 164 -12.69 -6.54 25.41
#